data_AF-A0A1B1MDT5-F1
#
_entry.id   AF-A0A1B1MDT5-F1
#
_cell.length_a   1.000
_cell.length_b   1.000
_cell.length_c   1.000
_cell.angle_alpha   90.00
_cell.angle_beta   90.00
_cell.angle_gamma   90.00
#
_symmetry.space_group_name_H-M   'P 1'
#
loop_
_entity.id
_entity.type
_entity.pdbx_description
1 polymer ?
#
loop_
_entity_poly.entity_id
_entity_poly.type
_entity_poly.pdbx_seq_one_letter_code
_entity_poly.pdbx_strand_id
1 'polypeptide(L)' 'MTGAIGGTTVRCLPADQQVRFHQGYEPSERDRHDMAQLRRAFGIATHF' A
#
# COMPACT_ATOMS: atom_id res chain seq x y z
N MET A 1 0.37 -7.69 -10.55
CA MET A 1 0.35 -6.30 -11.06
C MET A 1 1.78 -5.92 -11.41
N THR A 2 1.98 -4.89 -12.24
CA THR A 2 3.30 -4.30 -12.48
C THR A 2 3.29 -2.81 -12.14
N GLY A 3 4.44 -2.30 -11.72
CA GLY A 3 4.72 -0.88 -11.52
C GLY A 3 6.05 -0.53 -12.14
N ALA A 4 6.49 0.73 -12.00
CA ALA A 4 7.79 1.18 -12.49
C ALA A 4 8.57 1.93 -11.41
N ILE A 5 9.87 1.63 -11.30
CA ILE A 5 10.82 2.36 -10.44
C ILE A 5 11.97 2.82 -11.35
N GLY A 6 12.16 4.15 -11.46
CA GLY A 6 13.20 4.72 -12.32
C GLY A 6 13.10 4.26 -13.79
N GLY A 7 11.88 4.08 -14.31
CA GLY A 7 11.64 3.55 -15.67
C GLY A 7 11.77 2.03 -15.82
N THR A 8 12.24 1.31 -14.80
CA THR A 8 12.31 -0.15 -14.82
C THR A 8 10.98 -0.75 -14.37
N THR A 9 10.39 -1.63 -15.18
CA THR A 9 9.17 -2.36 -14.82
C THR A 9 9.47 -3.42 -13.76
N VAL A 10 8.69 -3.44 -12.68
CA VAL A 10 8.82 -4.39 -11.56
C VAL A 10 7.50 -5.10 -11.27
N ARG A 11 7.57 -6.32 -10.75
CA ARG A 11 6.38 -7.03 -10.26
C ARG A 11 5.93 -6.44 -8.93
N CYS A 12 4.64 -6.20 -8.82
CA CYS A 12 4.01 -5.67 -7.62
C CYS A 12 2.89 -6.59 -7.15
N LEU A 13 2.72 -6.63 -5.83
CA LEU A 13 1.50 -7.13 -5.20
C LEU A 13 0.32 -6.18 -5.48
N PRO A 14 -0.93 -6.69 -5.50
CA PRO A 14 -2.13 -5.85 -5.53
C PRO A 14 -2.19 -4.91 -4.33
N ALA A 15 -2.63 -3.66 -4.51
CA ALA A 15 -2.64 -2.67 -3.44
C ALA A 15 -3.51 -3.08 -2.24
N ASP A 16 -4.64 -3.76 -2.47
CA ASP A 16 -5.50 -4.30 -1.41
C ASP A 16 -4.81 -5.41 -0.60
N GLN A 17 -3.89 -6.16 -1.21
CA GLN A 17 -3.08 -7.13 -0.49
C GLN A 17 -2.10 -6.46 0.48
N GLN A 18 -1.53 -5.29 0.12
CA GLN A 18 -0.67 -4.53 1.03
C GLN A 18 -1.43 -4.13 2.30
N VAL A 19 -2.68 -3.69 2.14
CA VAL A 19 -3.56 -3.31 3.26
C VAL A 19 -3.82 -4.50 4.17
N ARG A 20 -4.00 -5.71 3.61
CA ARG A 20 -4.20 -6.94 4.40
C ARG A 20 -3.00 -7.28 5.27
N PHE A 21 -1.79 -6.98 4.81
CA PHE A 21 -0.57 -7.23 5.59
C PHE A 21 -0.35 -6.22 6.73
N HIS A 22 -1.08 -5.11 6.77
CA HIS A 22 -1.03 -4.13 7.85
C HIS A 22 -2.18 -4.34 8.86
N GLN A 23 -2.53 -5.60 9.10
CA GLN A 23 -3.55 -6.01 10.09
C GLN A 23 -2.88 -6.84 11.19
N GLY A 24 -3.37 -6.70 12.42
CA GLY A 24 -2.94 -7.52 13.55
C GLY A 24 -1.78 -6.98 14.38
N TYR A 25 -1.36 -5.73 14.15
CA TYR A 25 -0.40 -5.01 14.99
C TYR A 25 -0.75 -3.52 15.06
N GLU A 26 -0.23 -2.81 16.08
CA GLU A 26 -0.40 -1.36 16.19
C GLU A 26 0.43 -0.66 15.10
N PRO A 27 -0.19 0.10 14.18
CA PRO A 27 0.54 0.68 13.06
C PRO A 27 1.42 1.84 13.51
N SER A 28 2.65 1.85 13.00
CA SER A 28 3.58 2.97 13.14
C SER A 28 3.09 4.20 12.37
N GLU A 29 3.70 5.35 12.62
CA GLU A 29 3.42 6.57 11.83
C GLU A 29 3.67 6.35 10.33
N ARG A 30 4.73 5.60 10.00
CA ARG A 30 5.05 5.26 8.60
C ARG A 30 3.96 4.41 7.96
N ASP A 31 3.47 3.40 8.68
CA ASP A 31 2.38 2.54 8.17
C ASP A 31 1.14 3.39 7.86
N ARG A 32 0.80 4.33 8.74
CA ARG A 32 -0.34 5.25 8.54
C ARG A 32 -0.14 6.16 7.33
N HIS A 33 1.07 6.70 7.17
CA HIS A 33 1.41 7.49 5.99
C HIS A 33 1.25 6.67 4.71
N ASP A 34 1.82 5.46 4.67
CA ASP A 34 1.79 4.60 3.49
C ASP A 34 0.35 4.16 3.16
N MET A 35 -0.48 3.82 4.15
CA MET A 35 -1.89 3.49 3.93
C MET A 35 -2.70 4.67 3.38
N ALA A 36 -2.46 5.89 3.84
CA ALA A 36 -3.11 7.08 3.30
C ALA A 36 -2.75 7.29 1.82
N GLN A 37 -1.51 7.01 1.43
CA GLN A 37 -1.07 7.10 0.04
C GLN A 37 -1.73 6.04 -0.84
N LEU A 38 -1.87 4.80 -0.34
CA LEU A 38 -2.59 3.75 -1.07
C LEU A 38 -4.06 4.10 -1.27
N ARG A 39 -4.75 4.58 -0.22
CA ARG A 39 -6.14 5.05 -0.29
C ARG A 39 -6.30 6.13 -1.36
N ARG A 40 -5.41 7.14 -1.35
CA ARG A 40 -5.44 8.24 -2.32
C ARG A 40 -5.17 7.77 -3.75
N ALA A 41 -4.18 6.90 -3.96
CA ALA A 41 -3.74 6.51 -5.29
C ALA A 41 -4.67 5.48 -5.97
N PHE A 42 -5.25 4.57 -5.18
CA PHE A 42 -6.00 3.42 -5.71
C PHE A 42 -7.48 3.44 -5.35
N GLY A 43 -7.94 4.38 -4.52
CA GLY A 43 -9.35 4.45 -4.09
C GLY A 43 -9.78 3.27 -3.21
N ILE A 44 -8.84 2.63 -2.52
CA ILE A 44 -9.11 1.46 -1.67
C ILE A 44 -9.30 1.84 -0.20
N ALA A 45 -10.14 1.10 0.51
CA ALA A 45 -10.31 1.28 1.95
C ALA A 45 -9.08 0.77 2.72
N THR A 46 -8.66 1.52 3.75
CA THR A 46 -7.61 1.12 4.69
C THR A 46 -8.15 1.28 6.12
N HIS A 47 -7.68 0.45 7.06
CA HIS A 47 -8.21 0.36 8.43
C HIS A 47 -7.91 1.58 9.33
N PHE A 48 -7.03 2.45 8.85
CA PHE A 48 -6.61 3.72 9.45
C PHE A 48 -6.27 4.68 8.31
#